data_AF-A0A1Z8PZ41-F1
#
_entry.id   AF-A0A1Z8PZ41-F1
#
_cell.length_a   1.000
_cell.length_b   1.000
_cell.length_c   1.000
_cell.angle_alpha   90.00
_cell.angle_beta   90.00
_cell.angle_gamma   90.00
#
_symmetry.space_group_name_H-M   'P 1'
#
loop_
_entity.id
_entity.type
_entity.pdbx_description
1 polymer ?
#
loop_
_entity_poly.entity_id
_entity_poly.type
_entity_poly.pdbx_seq_one_letter_code
_entity_poly.pdbx_strand_id
1 'polypeptide(L)'
;MKEYPPIHRIENAVCHECGKPASLTHDPTEIPGKGEEEGFIYSRPILQCTDPACGEEFVAPEDAKELHDALCLHGGLLLPEEIKEIREEYGRRNEPSGKISQKNFAERIGFGRSTIARYEARLQVQNKASDILLRACRDLPGFDDLVAASFAKDQLKKQAKVQETGPMAKAFRQQNGGQSKVTSSRANIFDLTASRQWAA
;
A
#
# COMPACT_ATOMS: atom_id res chain seq x y z
N MET A 1 20.93 11.15 10.59
CA MET A 1 19.82 11.51 9.69
C MET A 1 20.31 11.39 8.26
N LYS A 2 19.52 10.79 7.36
CA LYS A 2 19.86 10.70 5.93
C LYS A 2 19.26 11.89 5.19
N GLU A 3 20.06 12.54 4.36
CA GLU A 3 19.63 13.63 3.47
C GLU A 3 19.34 13.04 2.08
N TYR A 4 18.27 13.51 1.42
CA TYR A 4 17.91 13.11 0.06
C TYR A 4 18.11 14.31 -0.89
N PRO A 5 18.98 14.20 -1.91
CA PRO A 5 19.29 15.30 -2.81
C PRO A 5 18.15 15.57 -3.81
N PRO A 6 18.07 16.80 -4.36
CA PRO A 6 17.06 17.18 -5.35
C PRO A 6 17.28 16.50 -6.70
N ILE A 7 16.18 16.25 -7.42
CA ILE A 7 16.17 15.37 -8.60
C ILE A 7 16.09 16.20 -9.90
N HIS A 8 15.64 17.46 -9.87
CA HIS A 8 15.43 18.26 -11.09
C HIS A 8 15.91 19.73 -11.02
N ARG A 9 16.10 20.35 -12.21
CA ARG A 9 16.40 21.78 -12.41
C ARG A 9 15.22 22.45 -13.13
N ILE A 10 14.79 23.60 -12.63
CA ILE A 10 13.82 24.47 -13.32
C ILE A 10 14.59 25.54 -14.08
N GLU A 11 14.47 25.55 -15.40
CA GLU A 11 15.03 26.61 -16.25
C GLU A 11 13.94 27.66 -16.50
N ASN A 12 14.20 28.92 -16.09
CA ASN A 12 13.35 30.11 -16.31
C ASN A 12 12.11 30.27 -15.42
N ALA A 13 12.24 30.03 -14.11
CA ALA A 13 11.21 30.46 -13.16
C ALA A 13 11.14 32.00 -13.06
N VAL A 14 9.93 32.54 -12.94
CA VAL A 14 9.66 33.98 -12.83
C VAL A 14 8.82 34.23 -11.58
N CYS A 15 9.15 35.28 -10.83
CA CYS A 15 8.39 35.73 -9.67
C CYS A 15 7.04 36.29 -10.12
N HIS A 16 5.95 35.83 -9.50
CA HIS A 16 4.60 36.26 -9.81
C HIS A 16 4.28 37.68 -9.30
N GLU A 17 4.98 38.14 -8.25
CA GLU A 17 4.80 39.47 -7.68
C GLU A 17 5.49 40.57 -8.51
N CYS A 18 6.74 40.36 -8.93
CA CYS A 18 7.54 41.41 -9.58
C CYS A 18 7.97 41.11 -11.03
N GLY A 19 7.70 39.90 -11.55
CA GLY A 19 8.04 39.51 -12.93
C GLY A 19 9.54 39.29 -13.19
N LYS A 20 10.39 39.35 -12.17
CA LYS A 20 11.83 39.10 -12.28
C LYS A 20 12.15 37.60 -12.17
N PRO A 21 13.34 37.14 -12.63
CA PRO A 21 13.72 35.74 -12.51
C PRO A 21 13.72 35.25 -11.05
N ALA A 22 13.37 33.98 -10.86
CA ALA A 22 13.54 33.27 -9.61
C ALA A 22 14.61 32.19 -9.75
N SER A 23 15.40 31.99 -8.70
CA SER A 23 16.41 30.94 -8.62
C SER A 23 15.90 29.77 -7.79
N LEU A 24 16.18 28.55 -8.24
CA LEU A 24 15.92 27.33 -7.47
C LEU A 24 16.92 27.25 -6.32
N THR A 25 16.39 27.23 -5.11
CA THR A 25 17.11 26.97 -3.86
C THR A 25 16.45 25.78 -3.15
N HIS A 26 17.04 25.33 -2.04
CA HIS A 26 16.49 24.21 -1.28
C HIS A 26 16.40 24.57 0.20
N ASP A 27 15.27 24.23 0.80
CA ASP A 27 15.00 24.45 2.21
C ASP A 27 14.89 23.11 2.96
N PRO A 28 15.71 22.86 3.99
CA PRO A 28 15.61 21.63 4.77
C PRO A 28 14.27 21.59 5.54
N THR A 29 13.37 20.71 5.10
CA THR A 29 12.06 20.51 5.71
C THR A 29 12.03 19.19 6.47
N GLU A 30 11.62 19.23 7.74
CA GLU A 30 11.40 18.02 8.53
C GLU A 30 10.07 17.36 8.15
N ILE A 31 10.14 16.09 7.76
CA ILE A 31 8.98 15.25 7.50
C ILE A 31 8.79 14.32 8.70
N PRO A 32 7.68 14.44 9.45
CA PRO A 32 7.42 13.56 10.58
C PRO A 32 7.14 12.14 10.07
N GLY A 33 7.72 11.15 10.77
CA GLY A 33 7.40 9.76 10.52
C GLY A 33 5.98 9.41 10.97
N LYS A 34 5.44 8.30 10.45
CA LYS A 34 4.12 7.79 10.81
C LYS A 34 4.23 6.58 11.71
N GLY A 35 3.66 6.66 12.91
CA GLY A 35 3.66 5.55 13.87
C GLY A 35 5.06 5.28 14.43
N GLU A 36 5.62 4.12 14.12
CA GLU A 36 6.96 3.69 14.57
C GLU A 36 8.09 4.12 13.63
N GLU A 37 7.76 4.75 12.49
CA GLU A 37 8.76 5.22 11.52
C GLU A 37 9.44 6.50 12.01
N GLU A 38 10.77 6.59 11.87
CA GLU A 38 11.52 7.81 12.15
C GLU A 38 11.28 8.85 11.05
N GLY A 39 11.19 10.12 11.45
CA GLY A 39 11.15 11.25 10.51
C GLY A 39 12.47 11.42 9.75
N PHE A 40 12.45 12.27 8.72
CA PHE A 40 13.63 12.57 7.92
C PHE A 40 13.62 14.02 7.42
N ILE A 41 14.78 14.49 6.98
CA ILE A 41 14.94 15.83 6.39
C ILE A 41 14.85 15.69 4.88
N TYR A 42 13.90 16.39 4.30
CA TYR A 42 13.69 16.51 2.87
C TYR A 42 14.19 17.89 2.41
N SER A 43 15.10 17.90 1.44
CA SER A 43 15.64 19.12 0.83
C SER A 43 14.62 19.70 -0.13
N ARG A 44 13.66 20.47 0.38
CA ARG A 44 12.49 20.95 -0.37
C ARG A 44 12.90 21.95 -1.45
N PRO A 45 12.55 21.74 -2.73
CA PRO A 45 12.82 22.71 -3.78
C PRO A 45 11.91 23.94 -3.62
N ILE A 46 12.54 25.10 -3.46
CA ILE A 46 11.88 26.40 -3.38
C ILE A 46 12.43 27.34 -4.45
N LEU A 47 11.58 28.21 -4.95
CA LEU A 47 11.94 29.26 -5.90
C LEU A 47 12.00 30.58 -5.14
N GLN A 48 13.18 31.17 -5.09
CA GLN A 48 13.41 32.45 -4.45
C GLN A 48 13.60 33.54 -5.51
N CYS A 49 12.87 34.65 -5.36
CA CYS A 49 13.01 35.80 -6.24
C CYS A 49 14.45 36.35 -6.19
N THR A 50 15.04 36.61 -7.36
CA THR A 50 16.41 37.17 -7.44
C THR A 50 16.49 38.65 -7.06
N ASP A 51 15.34 39.33 -6.91
CA ASP A 51 15.27 40.73 -6.51
C ASP A 51 15.25 40.89 -4.99
N PRO A 52 16.29 41.49 -4.39
CA PRO A 52 16.35 41.66 -2.93
C PRO A 52 15.23 42.53 -2.37
N ALA A 53 14.64 43.41 -3.18
CA ALA A 53 13.53 44.26 -2.77
C ALA A 53 12.18 43.52 -2.72
N CYS A 54 12.06 42.40 -3.45
CA CYS A 54 10.84 41.59 -3.47
C CYS A 54 10.92 40.48 -2.41
N GLY A 55 12.00 39.69 -2.43
CA GLY A 55 12.23 38.63 -1.42
C GLY A 55 11.21 37.48 -1.40
N GLU A 56 10.31 37.40 -2.38
CA GLU A 56 9.25 36.39 -2.45
C GLU A 56 9.83 34.96 -2.61
N GLU A 57 9.23 34.01 -1.90
CA GLU A 57 9.58 32.59 -1.92
C GLU A 57 8.33 31.76 -2.22
N PHE A 58 8.45 30.83 -3.17
CA PHE A 58 7.33 29.98 -3.56
C PHE A 58 7.78 28.55 -3.85
N VAL A 59 6.85 27.62 -3.64
CA VAL A 59 7.12 26.19 -3.79
C VAL A 59 7.29 25.84 -5.26
N ALA A 60 8.33 25.08 -5.58
CA ALA A 60 8.55 24.57 -6.92
C ALA A 60 7.41 23.61 -7.35
N PRO A 61 6.94 23.63 -8.60
CA PRO A 61 5.94 22.69 -9.10
C PRO A 61 6.32 21.21 -8.92
N GLU A 62 7.61 20.91 -8.88
CA GLU A 62 8.19 19.58 -8.74
C GLU A 62 8.16 19.08 -7.30
N ASP A 63 7.93 19.95 -6.31
CA ASP A 63 7.99 19.62 -4.87
C ASP A 63 7.13 18.39 -4.52
N ALA A 64 5.91 18.32 -5.04
CA ALA A 64 5.03 17.20 -4.76
C ALA A 64 5.57 15.86 -5.27
N LYS A 65 6.29 15.86 -6.40
CA LYS A 65 6.90 14.64 -6.97
C LYS A 65 8.16 14.26 -6.22
N GLU A 66 9.03 15.24 -5.95
CA GLU A 66 10.28 15.01 -5.23
C GLU A 66 10.02 14.56 -3.78
N LEU A 67 9.02 15.15 -3.11
CA LEU A 67 8.60 14.70 -1.78
C LEU A 67 8.08 13.27 -1.80
N HIS A 68 7.26 12.90 -2.80
CA HIS A 68 6.78 11.54 -2.95
C HIS A 68 7.94 10.55 -3.13
N ASP A 69 8.88 10.88 -4.00
CA ASP A 69 10.02 10.01 -4.28
C ASP A 69 10.96 9.92 -3.06
N ALA A 70 11.17 11.02 -2.33
CA ALA A 70 11.90 11.02 -1.07
C ALA A 70 11.22 10.15 0.01
N LEU A 71 9.89 10.19 0.11
CA LEU A 71 9.11 9.31 1.00
C LEU A 71 9.31 7.83 0.63
N CYS A 72 9.25 7.49 -0.66
CA CYS A 72 9.51 6.13 -1.12
C CYS A 72 10.93 5.67 -0.78
N LEU A 73 11.94 6.49 -1.10
CA LEU A 73 13.35 6.17 -0.85
C LEU A 73 13.64 6.02 0.64
N HIS A 74 13.10 6.91 1.49
CA HIS A 74 13.21 6.80 2.94
C HIS A 74 12.57 5.54 3.50
N GLY A 75 11.40 5.16 2.97
CA GLY A 75 10.71 3.93 3.35
C GLY A 75 11.31 2.64 2.76
N GLY A 76 12.31 2.73 1.87
CA GLY A 76 12.81 1.58 1.11
C GLY A 76 11.78 1.00 0.14
N LEU A 77 10.82 1.81 -0.29
CA LEU A 77 9.70 1.45 -1.15
C LEU A 77 10.05 1.70 -2.63
N LEU A 78 9.35 1.00 -3.52
CA LEU A 78 9.45 1.20 -4.97
C LEU A 78 9.01 2.62 -5.38
N LEU A 79 9.71 3.18 -6.35
CA LEU A 79 9.31 4.39 -7.06
C LEU A 79 8.17 4.09 -8.05
N PRO A 80 7.36 5.10 -8.41
CA PRO A 80 6.29 4.97 -9.41
C PRO A 80 6.76 4.36 -10.74
N GLU A 81 7.95 4.72 -11.19
CA GLU A 81 8.58 4.19 -12.39
C GLU A 81 8.88 2.70 -12.24
N GLU A 82 9.44 2.27 -11.10
CA GLU A 82 9.70 0.85 -10.84
C GLU A 82 8.39 0.03 -10.80
N ILE A 83 7.32 0.59 -10.22
CA ILE A 83 6.00 -0.07 -10.20
C ILE A 83 5.47 -0.23 -11.63
N LYS A 84 5.62 0.79 -12.47
CA LYS A 84 5.25 0.74 -13.88
C LYS A 84 6.06 -0.32 -14.64
N GLU A 85 7.37 -0.37 -14.42
CA GLU A 85 8.26 -1.37 -15.02
C GLU A 85 7.84 -2.80 -14.65
N ILE A 86 7.57 -3.04 -13.36
CA ILE A 86 7.07 -4.33 -12.86
C ILE A 86 5.77 -4.72 -13.58
N ARG A 87 4.82 -3.79 -13.73
CA ARG A 87 3.58 -4.04 -14.46
C ARG A 87 3.84 -4.38 -15.92
N GLU A 88 4.69 -3.63 -16.60
CA GLU A 88 4.98 -3.84 -18.01
C GLU A 88 5.70 -5.17 -18.25
N GLU A 89 6.67 -5.52 -17.40
CA GLU A 89 7.32 -6.83 -17.38
C GLU A 89 6.35 -7.97 -17.10
N TYR A 90 5.44 -7.78 -16.16
CA TYR A 90 4.38 -8.74 -15.88
C TYR A 90 3.49 -8.96 -17.11
N GLY A 91 3.09 -7.87 -17.79
CA GLY A 91 2.31 -7.95 -19.02
C GLY A 91 3.05 -8.70 -20.14
N ARG A 92 4.35 -8.43 -20.31
CA ARG A 92 5.20 -9.15 -21.29
C ARG A 92 5.26 -10.65 -21.04
N ARG A 93 5.29 -11.08 -19.78
CA ARG A 93 5.38 -12.50 -19.40
C ARG A 93 4.05 -13.24 -19.46
N ASN A 94 2.95 -12.56 -19.13
CA ASN A 94 1.67 -13.23 -18.80
C ASN A 94 0.50 -12.91 -19.74
N GLU A 95 0.62 -11.92 -20.63
CA GLU A 95 -0.43 -11.58 -21.59
C GLU A 95 -0.01 -11.90 -23.02
N PRO A 96 -0.88 -12.49 -23.87
CA PRO A 96 -0.56 -12.77 -25.28
C PRO A 96 -0.19 -11.52 -26.09
N SER A 97 -0.75 -10.37 -25.72
CA SER A 97 -0.44 -9.07 -26.35
C SER A 97 0.88 -8.47 -25.87
N GLY A 98 1.50 -9.04 -24.84
CA GLY A 98 2.66 -8.50 -24.13
C GLY A 98 2.36 -7.23 -23.33
N LYS A 99 1.09 -6.82 -23.19
CA LYS A 99 0.68 -5.58 -22.53
C LYS A 99 -0.45 -5.83 -21.54
N ILE A 100 -0.34 -5.22 -20.37
CA ILE A 100 -1.38 -5.24 -19.34
C ILE A 100 -1.71 -3.82 -18.86
N SER A 101 -3.01 -3.53 -18.72
CA SER A 101 -3.48 -2.26 -18.18
C SER A 101 -3.29 -2.20 -16.66
N GLN A 102 -3.23 -0.99 -16.09
CA GLN A 102 -3.16 -0.78 -14.63
C GLN A 102 -4.30 -1.50 -13.90
N LYS A 103 -5.52 -1.41 -14.44
CA LYS A 103 -6.71 -2.06 -13.88
C LYS A 103 -6.58 -3.58 -13.89
N ASN A 104 -6.22 -4.17 -15.02
CA ASN A 104 -6.13 -5.63 -15.14
C ASN A 104 -4.99 -6.17 -14.29
N PHE A 105 -3.86 -5.45 -14.22
CA PHE A 105 -2.75 -5.82 -13.36
C PHE A 105 -3.17 -5.80 -11.88
N ALA A 106 -3.83 -4.73 -11.43
CA ALA A 106 -4.35 -4.63 -10.08
C ALA A 106 -5.29 -5.81 -9.74
N GLU A 107 -6.23 -6.14 -10.63
CA GLU A 107 -7.15 -7.26 -10.42
C GLU A 107 -6.43 -8.61 -10.34
N ARG A 108 -5.43 -8.85 -11.21
CA ARG A 108 -4.68 -10.11 -11.22
C ARG A 108 -3.90 -10.34 -9.92
N ILE A 109 -3.37 -9.28 -9.31
CA ILE A 109 -2.56 -9.38 -8.07
C ILE A 109 -3.40 -9.15 -6.80
N GLY A 110 -4.70 -8.89 -6.91
CA GLY A 110 -5.60 -8.71 -5.76
C GLY A 110 -5.72 -7.31 -5.21
N PHE A 111 -5.21 -6.31 -5.92
CA PHE A 111 -5.37 -4.91 -5.53
C PHE A 111 -6.72 -4.35 -5.97
N GLY A 112 -7.14 -3.27 -5.33
CA GLY A 112 -8.26 -2.48 -5.82
C GLY A 112 -7.94 -1.87 -7.19
N ARG A 113 -8.93 -1.79 -8.09
CA ARG A 113 -8.78 -1.38 -9.50
C ARG A 113 -8.00 -0.08 -9.74
N SER A 114 -8.08 0.87 -8.81
CA SER A 114 -7.42 2.18 -8.91
C SER A 114 -6.09 2.26 -8.17
N THR A 115 -5.69 1.21 -7.46
CA THR A 115 -4.50 1.21 -6.59
C THR A 115 -3.23 1.46 -7.38
N ILE A 116 -3.02 0.67 -8.43
CA ILE A 116 -1.85 0.80 -9.31
C ILE A 116 -1.82 2.17 -10.00
N ALA A 117 -2.97 2.67 -10.45
CA ALA A 117 -3.05 3.99 -11.05
C ALA A 117 -2.63 5.10 -10.08
N ARG A 118 -3.01 5.01 -8.79
CA ARG A 118 -2.59 5.98 -7.77
C ARG A 118 -1.09 5.90 -7.48
N TYR A 119 -0.54 4.70 -7.43
CA TYR A 119 0.89 4.49 -7.19
C TYR A 119 1.73 5.03 -8.35
N GLU A 120 1.41 4.66 -9.59
CA GLU A 120 2.12 5.13 -10.79
C GLU A 120 2.00 6.66 -11.00
N ALA A 121 0.93 7.28 -10.50
CA ALA A 121 0.69 8.72 -10.62
C ALA A 121 1.19 9.56 -9.44
N ARG A 122 1.93 8.98 -8.48
CA ARG A 122 2.40 9.67 -7.25
C ARG A 122 1.28 10.23 -6.36
N LEU A 123 0.06 9.70 -6.51
CA LEU A 123 -1.10 10.15 -5.71
C LEU A 123 -1.14 9.48 -4.34
N GLN A 124 -0.46 8.35 -4.19
CA GLN A 124 -0.44 7.59 -2.95
C GLN A 124 0.83 6.76 -2.86
N VAL A 125 1.53 6.85 -1.72
CA VAL A 125 2.63 5.95 -1.38
C VAL A 125 2.07 4.57 -0.98
N GLN A 126 2.65 3.51 -1.51
CA GLN A 126 2.31 2.14 -1.14
C GLN A 126 2.72 1.82 0.29
N ASN A 127 2.03 0.90 0.93
CA ASN A 127 2.50 0.36 2.21
C ASN A 127 3.50 -0.80 1.96
N LYS A 128 4.22 -1.20 3.00
CA LYS A 128 5.23 -2.28 2.94
C LYS A 128 4.67 -3.60 2.41
N ALA A 129 3.43 -3.96 2.77
CA ALA A 129 2.82 -5.21 2.30
C ALA A 129 2.56 -5.16 0.79
N SER A 130 2.04 -4.04 0.27
CA SER A 130 1.84 -3.81 -1.16
C SER A 130 3.16 -3.81 -1.92
N ASP A 131 4.20 -3.20 -1.35
CA ASP A 131 5.54 -3.15 -1.93
C ASP A 131 6.14 -4.56 -2.10
N ILE A 132 6.08 -5.38 -1.05
CA ILE A 132 6.51 -6.78 -1.08
C ILE A 132 5.76 -7.56 -2.17
N LEU A 133 4.45 -7.34 -2.30
CA LEU A 133 3.65 -8.02 -3.32
C LEU A 133 4.07 -7.63 -4.74
N LEU A 134 4.33 -6.34 -4.97
CA LEU A 134 4.82 -5.84 -6.26
C LEU A 134 6.20 -6.41 -6.59
N ARG A 135 7.13 -6.44 -5.62
CA ARG A 135 8.44 -7.07 -5.80
C ARG A 135 8.31 -8.56 -6.07
N ALA A 136 7.42 -9.27 -5.38
CA ALA A 136 7.15 -10.68 -5.65
C ALA A 136 6.64 -10.92 -7.09
N CYS A 137 5.83 -10.00 -7.64
CA CYS A 137 5.42 -10.09 -9.05
C CYS A 137 6.62 -10.08 -10.00
N ARG A 138 7.70 -9.35 -9.69
CA ARG A 138 8.93 -9.31 -10.48
C ARG A 138 9.80 -10.55 -10.23
N ASP A 139 10.09 -10.79 -8.96
CA ASP A 139 11.20 -11.62 -8.50
C ASP A 139 10.85 -13.10 -8.30
N LEU A 140 9.56 -13.44 -8.14
CA LEU A 140 9.12 -14.81 -7.86
C LEU A 140 8.42 -15.43 -9.08
N PRO A 141 9.06 -16.40 -9.77
CA PRO A 141 8.40 -17.17 -10.82
C PRO A 141 7.18 -17.94 -10.28
N GLY A 142 6.08 -17.95 -11.03
CA GLY A 142 4.84 -18.64 -10.63
C GLY A 142 4.05 -17.93 -9.53
N PHE A 143 4.39 -16.68 -9.20
CA PHE A 143 3.63 -15.89 -8.23
C PHE A 143 2.15 -15.74 -8.63
N ASP A 144 1.89 -15.62 -9.93
CA ASP A 144 0.56 -15.56 -10.51
C ASP A 144 -0.28 -16.82 -10.24
N ASP A 145 0.34 -18.01 -10.29
CA ASP A 145 -0.33 -19.26 -9.90
C ASP A 145 -0.72 -19.28 -8.42
N LEU A 146 0.17 -18.79 -7.54
CA LEU A 146 -0.08 -18.70 -6.10
C LEU A 146 -1.24 -17.75 -5.79
N VAL A 147 -1.28 -16.61 -6.48
CA VAL A 147 -2.35 -15.64 -6.34
C VAL A 147 -3.67 -16.19 -6.88
N ALA A 148 -3.66 -16.81 -8.06
CA ALA A 148 -4.85 -17.46 -8.63
C ALA A 148 -5.42 -18.54 -7.70
N ALA A 149 -4.55 -19.39 -7.14
CA ALA A 149 -4.95 -20.42 -6.18
C ALA A 149 -5.56 -19.83 -4.90
N SER A 150 -5.07 -18.66 -4.45
CA SER A 150 -5.60 -17.96 -3.28
C SER A 150 -7.01 -17.42 -3.55
N PHE A 151 -7.25 -16.82 -4.72
CA PHE A 151 -8.59 -16.35 -5.10
C PHE A 151 -9.60 -17.48 -5.27
N ALA A 152 -9.18 -18.61 -5.86
CA ALA A 152 -10.07 -19.76 -6.02
C ALA A 152 -10.59 -20.27 -4.66
N LYS A 153 -9.72 -20.34 -3.65
CA LYS A 153 -10.11 -20.73 -2.28
C LYS A 153 -11.11 -19.74 -1.66
N ASP A 154 -10.91 -18.45 -1.86
CA ASP A 154 -11.80 -17.41 -1.33
C ASP A 154 -13.18 -17.42 -2.01
N GLN A 155 -13.25 -17.69 -3.31
CA GLN A 155 -14.52 -17.86 -4.01
C GLN A 155 -15.28 -19.08 -3.51
N LEU A 156 -14.61 -20.22 -3.32
CA LEU A 156 -15.21 -21.44 -2.78
C LEU A 156 -15.74 -21.22 -1.35
N LYS A 157 -15.00 -20.52 -0.48
CA LYS A 157 -15.46 -20.17 0.86
C LYS A 157 -16.71 -19.28 0.83
N LYS A 158 -16.75 -18.29 -0.06
CA LYS A 158 -17.92 -17.42 -0.23
C LYS A 158 -19.15 -18.21 -0.71
N GLN A 159 -18.97 -19.11 -1.67
CA GLN A 159 -20.05 -19.97 -2.18
C GLN A 159 -20.58 -20.93 -1.11
N ALA A 160 -19.69 -21.58 -0.35
CA ALA A 160 -20.07 -22.45 0.77
C ALA A 160 -20.88 -21.68 1.84
N LYS A 161 -20.43 -20.46 2.19
CA LYS A 161 -21.13 -19.63 3.18
C LYS A 161 -22.52 -19.18 2.72
N VAL A 162 -22.71 -18.93 1.43
CA VAL A 162 -24.03 -18.60 0.84
C VAL A 162 -24.97 -19.80 0.88
N GLN A 163 -24.45 -21.02 0.64
CA GLN A 163 -25.25 -22.25 0.75
C GLN A 163 -25.66 -22.56 2.20
N GLU A 164 -24.81 -22.25 3.18
CA GLU A 164 -25.12 -22.44 4.60
C GLU A 164 -26.07 -21.37 5.19
N THR A 165 -26.14 -20.18 4.58
CA THR A 165 -26.94 -19.04 5.11
C THR A 165 -28.14 -18.67 4.25
N GLY A 166 -28.34 -19.36 3.12
CA GLY A 166 -29.46 -19.14 2.20
C GLY A 166 -30.84 -19.45 2.82
N PRO A 167 -31.93 -18.92 2.22
CA PRO A 167 -33.29 -19.06 2.77
C PRO A 167 -33.74 -20.52 2.95
N MET A 168 -33.22 -21.47 2.13
CA MET A 168 -33.46 -22.90 2.31
C MET A 168 -32.74 -23.51 3.53
N ALA A 169 -31.53 -23.09 3.87
CA ALA A 169 -30.81 -23.56 5.06
C ALA A 169 -31.47 -23.02 6.36
N LYS A 170 -32.03 -21.80 6.30
CA LYS A 170 -32.89 -21.25 7.37
C LYS A 170 -34.20 -22.04 7.54
N ALA A 171 -34.84 -22.45 6.44
CA ALA A 171 -36.06 -23.24 6.47
C ALA A 171 -35.83 -24.65 7.07
N PHE A 172 -34.68 -25.28 6.76
CA PHE A 172 -34.32 -26.60 7.30
C PHE A 172 -33.98 -26.56 8.81
N ARG A 173 -33.38 -25.46 9.31
CA ARG A 173 -33.20 -25.23 10.76
C ARG A 173 -34.52 -24.96 11.49
N GLN A 174 -35.48 -24.30 10.85
CA GLN A 174 -36.81 -24.07 11.44
C GLN A 174 -37.65 -25.35 11.51
N GLN A 175 -37.47 -26.29 10.59
CA GLN A 175 -38.19 -27.57 10.60
C GLN A 175 -37.61 -28.60 11.58
N ASN A 176 -36.31 -28.54 11.89
CA ASN A 176 -35.64 -29.45 12.81
C ASN A 176 -35.34 -28.85 14.21
N GLY A 177 -35.71 -27.60 14.46
CA GLY A 177 -35.49 -26.89 15.74
C GLY A 177 -36.49 -27.22 16.85
N GLY A 178 -37.31 -28.26 16.68
CA GLY A 178 -38.43 -28.58 17.57
C GLY A 178 -38.44 -30.04 18.02
N GLN A 179 -37.37 -30.52 18.66
CA GLN A 179 -37.40 -31.45 19.82
C GLN A 179 -36.03 -32.13 19.99
N SER A 180 -35.26 -31.66 20.98
CA SER A 180 -34.64 -32.55 21.96
C SER A 180 -34.16 -31.70 23.13
N LYS A 181 -35.00 -31.59 24.17
CA LYS A 181 -34.51 -31.26 25.52
C LYS A 181 -33.75 -32.50 26.01
N VAL A 182 -32.46 -32.59 25.70
CA VAL A 182 -31.56 -33.43 26.48
C VAL A 182 -31.15 -32.61 27.69
N THR A 183 -31.81 -32.88 28.82
CA THR A 183 -31.38 -32.41 30.13
C THR A 183 -30.07 -33.13 30.47
N SER A 184 -28.93 -32.48 30.23
CA SER A 184 -27.65 -32.90 30.79
C SER A 184 -27.46 -32.22 32.14
N SER A 185 -27.84 -32.94 33.19
CA SER A 185 -27.55 -32.67 34.58
C SER A 185 -26.04 -32.55 34.88
N ARG A 186 -25.68 -31.47 35.60
CA ARG A 186 -24.58 -31.29 36.58
C ARG A 186 -23.18 -31.86 36.27
N ALA A 187 -22.19 -30.96 36.25
CA ALA A 187 -21.23 -30.81 37.36
C ALA A 187 -20.46 -29.48 37.26
N ASN A 188 -20.61 -28.63 38.28
CA ASN A 188 -19.64 -27.59 38.61
C ASN A 188 -18.38 -28.28 39.14
N ILE A 189 -17.21 -27.95 38.58
CA ILE A 189 -15.92 -28.20 39.22
C ILE A 189 -15.21 -26.85 39.29
N PHE A 190 -15.55 -26.11 40.34
CA PHE A 190 -14.64 -25.16 40.95
C PHE A 190 -13.72 -25.96 41.88
N ASP A 191 -12.46 -25.54 41.94
CA ASP A 191 -11.44 -25.87 42.94
C ASP A 191 -11.06 -27.34 43.15
N LEU A 192 -9.78 -27.63 42.91
CA LEU A 192 -8.91 -28.21 43.94
C LEU A 192 -7.45 -27.92 43.59
N THR A 193 -6.89 -27.03 44.39
CA THR A 193 -5.49 -26.97 44.77
C THR A 193 -4.87 -28.35 45.02
N ALA A 194 -3.65 -28.58 44.54
CA ALA A 194 -2.54 -29.17 45.31
C ALA A 194 -1.36 -29.54 44.39
N SER A 195 -0.25 -28.85 44.63
CA SER A 195 1.12 -29.35 44.71
C SER A 195 1.36 -30.82 44.36
N ARG A 196 2.34 -31.07 43.48
CA ARG A 196 3.39 -32.08 43.70
C ARG A 196 4.57 -31.88 42.75
N GLN A 197 5.68 -31.49 43.35
CA GLN A 197 7.05 -31.69 42.86
C GLN A 197 7.36 -33.19 42.73
N TRP A 198 8.33 -33.52 41.86
CA TRP A 198 9.45 -34.47 41.98
C TRP A 198 9.89 -34.80 40.53
N ALA A 199 11.03 -34.31 40.03
CA ALA A 199 12.39 -34.80 40.26
C ALA A 199 12.58 -36.26 39.81
N ALA A 200 13.18 -36.41 38.63
CA ALA A 200 14.20 -37.42 38.29
C ALA A 200 15.02 -36.89 37.11
#